data_AF-A0A3M1IPJ3-F1
#
_entry.id   AF-A0A3M1IPJ3-F1
#
_cell.length_a   1.000
_cell.length_b   1.000
_cell.length_c   1.000
_cell.angle_alpha   90.00
_cell.angle_beta   90.00
_cell.angle_gamma   90.00
#
_symmetry.space_group_name_H-M   'P 1'
#
loop_
_entity.id
_entity.type
_entity.pdbx_description
1 polymer ?
#
loop_
_entity_poly.entity_id
_entity_poly.type
_entity_poly.pdbx_seq_one_letter_code
_entity_poly.pdbx_strand_id
1 'polypeptide(L)'
;MLKHLLRRLHAVVALTAAGFTLISAPAHARVLDDFDDNSKTDWADFTFVPGFGLPSETGGQFVFDLPPAGQDIFTASQKVSENIELREGRTVELRVDVVEGSGEDAFAVLAFIPNTGGNNPGTLAGYAIAKDPTDVLITKGIQRYFVADDSPAAEIKQNNITLSLTLTVEGGNVHITGRVLDKENNDAVLWERTVVDTPGEDAMADGTDSPAEPFITTGYFTLYCYQQFNAGIGTYRV
;
A
#
# COMPACT_ATOMS: atom_id res chain seq x y z
N MET A 1 70.14 -27.93 -4.56
CA MET A 1 70.28 -26.72 -3.73
C MET A 1 70.28 -25.51 -4.67
N LEU A 2 69.13 -24.84 -4.84
CA LEU A 2 68.80 -23.57 -4.14
C LEU A 2 69.53 -22.39 -4.84
N LYS A 3 68.94 -21.46 -5.61
CA LYS A 3 67.66 -20.75 -5.50
C LYS A 3 67.24 -20.16 -6.88
N HIS A 4 65.94 -20.21 -7.16
CA HIS A 4 65.23 -19.39 -8.13
C HIS A 4 65.24 -17.90 -7.78
N LEU A 5 65.18 -17.03 -8.80
CA LEU A 5 64.32 -15.83 -8.71
C LEU A 5 63.83 -15.41 -10.11
N LEU A 6 62.58 -15.75 -10.40
CA LEU A 6 61.79 -15.22 -11.51
C LEU A 6 61.57 -13.71 -11.31
N ARG A 7 61.79 -12.92 -12.36
CA ARG A 7 61.26 -11.55 -12.47
C ARG A 7 59.74 -11.63 -12.68
N ARG A 8 58.96 -11.17 -11.70
CA ARG A 8 57.52 -10.95 -11.85
C ARG A 8 57.29 -9.69 -12.69
N LEU A 9 56.69 -9.87 -13.86
CA LEU A 9 56.06 -8.81 -14.63
C LEU A 9 54.70 -8.51 -13.97
N HIS A 10 54.48 -7.30 -13.45
CA HIS A 10 53.15 -6.88 -13.02
C HIS A 10 52.44 -6.28 -14.24
N ALA A 11 51.48 -7.02 -14.80
CA ALA A 11 50.50 -6.45 -15.72
C ALA A 11 49.46 -5.72 -14.88
N VAL A 12 49.41 -4.39 -14.99
CA VAL A 12 48.31 -3.59 -14.46
C VAL A 12 47.21 -3.63 -15.52
N VAL A 13 46.15 -4.40 -15.26
CA VAL A 13 44.90 -4.31 -16.02
C VAL A 13 44.13 -3.13 -15.45
N ALA A 14 44.12 -2.01 -16.17
CA ALA A 14 43.22 -0.90 -15.87
C ALA A 14 41.81 -1.32 -16.33
N LEU A 15 40.99 -1.75 -15.38
CA LEU A 15 39.56 -1.94 -15.62
C LEU A 15 38.89 -0.57 -15.59
N THR A 16 38.63 0.01 -16.76
CA THR A 16 37.74 1.18 -16.88
C THR A 16 36.34 0.77 -16.49
N ALA A 17 35.94 1.09 -15.26
CA ALA A 17 34.55 1.06 -14.83
C ALA A 17 33.81 2.17 -15.60
N ALA A 18 33.05 1.79 -16.64
CA ALA A 18 32.06 2.66 -17.24
C ALA A 18 30.96 2.88 -16.19
N GLY A 19 30.99 4.04 -15.52
CA GLY A 19 29.92 4.46 -14.63
C GLY A 19 28.64 4.64 -15.42
N PHE A 20 27.70 3.70 -15.27
CA PHE A 20 26.31 3.93 -15.61
C PHE A 20 25.76 4.95 -14.62
N THR A 21 25.70 6.22 -15.01
CA THR A 21 24.86 7.20 -14.33
C THR A 21 23.41 6.83 -14.60
N LEU A 22 22.75 6.24 -13.60
CA LEU A 22 21.29 6.15 -13.55
C LEU A 22 20.75 7.58 -13.55
N ILE A 23 20.24 8.03 -14.69
CA ILE A 23 19.46 9.26 -14.78
C ILE A 23 18.11 8.92 -14.15
N SER A 24 17.97 9.20 -12.85
CA SER A 24 16.68 9.19 -12.18
C SER A 24 15.85 10.32 -12.81
N ALA A 25 14.81 9.95 -13.55
CA ALA A 25 13.80 10.93 -13.97
C ALA A 25 13.20 11.57 -12.71
N PRO A 26 12.93 12.89 -12.71
CA PRO A 26 12.34 13.54 -11.54
C PRO A 26 11.00 12.87 -11.20
N ALA A 27 10.87 12.42 -9.95
CA ALA A 27 9.60 11.93 -9.44
C ALA A 27 8.59 13.09 -9.43
N HIS A 28 7.55 12.98 -10.26
CA HIS A 28 6.43 13.92 -10.24
C HIS A 28 5.38 13.43 -9.25
N ALA A 29 5.37 14.03 -8.05
CA ALA A 29 4.23 13.91 -7.15
C ALA A 29 3.05 14.73 -7.69
N ARG A 30 1.85 14.17 -7.60
CA ARG A 30 0.61 14.84 -7.99
C ARG A 30 -0.44 14.60 -6.90
N VAL A 31 -1.16 15.65 -6.53
CA VAL A 31 -2.34 15.55 -5.68
C VAL A 31 -3.49 15.01 -6.54
N LEU A 32 -4.07 13.88 -6.15
CA LEU A 32 -5.24 13.31 -6.82
C LEU A 32 -6.53 13.94 -6.32
N ASP A 33 -6.54 14.26 -5.03
CA ASP A 33 -7.62 14.90 -4.30
C ASP A 33 -7.05 15.46 -2.99
N ASP A 34 -7.39 16.69 -2.63
CA ASP A 34 -7.09 17.29 -1.33
C ASP A 34 -8.34 17.47 -0.46
N PHE A 35 -9.50 17.06 -0.96
CA PHE A 35 -10.79 17.07 -0.29
C PHE A 35 -11.25 18.47 0.18
N ASP A 36 -10.76 19.55 -0.46
CA ASP A 36 -11.02 20.91 -0.02
C ASP A 36 -12.38 21.47 -0.49
N ASP A 37 -13.06 20.77 -1.40
CA ASP A 37 -14.28 21.22 -2.06
C ASP A 37 -15.57 20.61 -1.46
N ASN A 38 -15.45 19.62 -0.57
CA ASN A 38 -16.55 18.85 0.04
C ASN A 38 -17.40 18.12 -1.02
N SER A 39 -16.78 17.69 -2.11
CA SER A 39 -17.42 17.00 -3.21
C SER A 39 -16.58 15.83 -3.66
N LYS A 40 -17.18 14.64 -3.60
CA LYS A 40 -16.60 13.38 -4.07
C LYS A 40 -16.49 13.29 -5.60
N THR A 41 -15.66 14.14 -6.17
CA THR A 41 -15.45 14.25 -7.60
C THR A 41 -14.66 13.05 -8.09
N ASP A 42 -15.21 12.30 -9.05
CA ASP A 42 -14.60 11.09 -9.61
C ASP A 42 -14.26 10.00 -8.58
N TRP A 43 -15.07 9.89 -7.53
CA TRP A 43 -15.02 8.78 -6.58
C TRP A 43 -16.19 7.83 -6.80
N ALA A 44 -15.89 6.54 -6.93
CA ALA A 44 -16.88 5.49 -7.10
C ALA A 44 -16.96 4.62 -5.85
N ASP A 45 -18.13 4.63 -5.21
CA ASP A 45 -18.34 3.89 -3.96
C ASP A 45 -18.65 2.42 -4.18
N PHE A 46 -18.21 1.61 -3.24
CA PHE A 46 -18.53 0.21 -3.17
C PHE A 46 -18.85 -0.22 -1.73
N THR A 47 -19.88 -1.05 -1.60
CA THR A 47 -20.19 -1.75 -0.36
C THR A 47 -20.71 -3.15 -0.70
N PHE A 48 -20.36 -4.13 0.13
CA PHE A 48 -20.89 -5.49 0.01
C PHE A 48 -22.39 -5.57 0.35
N VAL A 49 -22.90 -4.59 1.09
CA VAL A 49 -24.32 -4.49 1.46
C VAL A 49 -24.88 -3.22 0.81
N PRO A 50 -25.68 -3.31 -0.26
CA PRO A 50 -26.22 -2.14 -0.94
C PRO A 50 -26.91 -1.17 0.01
N GLY A 51 -26.46 0.09 0.03
CA GLY A 51 -27.00 1.13 0.91
C GLY A 51 -26.49 1.10 2.36
N PHE A 52 -25.61 0.16 2.70
CA PHE A 52 -24.80 0.27 3.90
C PHE A 52 -23.87 1.49 3.78
N GLY A 53 -23.60 2.15 4.91
CA GLY A 53 -22.99 3.48 5.00
C GLY A 53 -22.00 3.78 3.87
N LEU A 54 -22.19 4.92 3.21
CA LEU A 54 -21.30 5.37 2.14
C LEU A 54 -20.37 6.43 2.71
N PRO A 55 -19.09 6.46 2.29
CA PRO A 55 -18.22 7.55 2.68
C PRO A 55 -18.72 8.87 2.08
N SER A 56 -18.40 9.96 2.75
CA SER A 56 -18.78 11.31 2.33
C SER A 56 -17.55 12.21 2.33
N GLU A 57 -17.62 13.34 1.64
CA GLU A 57 -16.62 14.39 1.80
C GLU A 57 -17.26 15.57 2.54
N THR A 58 -16.71 15.92 3.70
CA THR A 58 -17.29 16.94 4.59
C THR A 58 -16.24 17.53 5.50
N GLY A 59 -16.30 18.84 5.73
CA GLY A 59 -15.33 19.55 6.55
C GLY A 59 -13.91 19.52 6.01
N GLY A 60 -13.74 19.41 4.69
CA GLY A 60 -12.41 19.34 4.06
C GLY A 60 -11.76 17.96 4.13
N GLN A 61 -12.53 16.89 4.33
CA GLN A 61 -12.03 15.53 4.57
C GLN A 61 -12.91 14.49 3.89
N PHE A 62 -12.28 13.43 3.37
CA PHE A 62 -12.95 12.21 2.99
C PHE A 62 -13.18 11.33 4.22
N VAL A 63 -14.43 11.04 4.53
CA VAL A 63 -14.83 10.42 5.80
C VAL A 63 -15.61 9.15 5.56
N PHE A 64 -15.13 8.04 6.11
CA PHE A 64 -15.94 6.88 6.41
C PHE A 64 -16.56 7.07 7.80
N ASP A 65 -17.89 7.21 7.87
CA ASP A 65 -18.63 7.29 9.14
C ASP A 65 -19.73 6.24 9.11
N LEU A 66 -19.37 5.02 9.51
CA LEU A 66 -20.14 3.83 9.18
C LEU A 66 -20.82 3.25 10.43
N PRO A 67 -22.12 2.90 10.33
CA PRO A 67 -22.76 2.14 11.40
C PRO A 67 -22.14 0.73 11.48
N PRO A 68 -22.28 0.02 12.61
CA PRO A 68 -21.82 -1.37 12.73
C PRO A 68 -22.58 -2.28 11.76
N ALA A 69 -21.87 -3.07 10.98
CA ALA A 69 -22.48 -4.03 10.06
C ALA A 69 -23.02 -5.29 10.74
N GLY A 70 -22.62 -5.54 11.99
CA GLY A 70 -22.89 -6.81 12.68
C GLY A 70 -22.02 -7.98 12.19
N GLN A 71 -21.02 -7.72 11.35
CA GLN A 71 -20.08 -8.67 10.78
C GLN A 71 -18.84 -7.94 10.25
N ASP A 72 -17.78 -8.68 9.96
CA ASP A 72 -16.61 -8.15 9.27
C ASP A 72 -17.00 -7.66 7.88
N ILE A 73 -16.66 -6.42 7.53
CA ILE A 73 -17.02 -5.87 6.22
C ILE A 73 -16.08 -4.75 5.78
N PHE A 74 -15.92 -4.65 4.46
CA PHE A 74 -15.26 -3.53 3.81
C PHE A 74 -16.30 -2.59 3.20
N THR A 75 -16.07 -1.28 3.38
CA THR A 75 -16.66 -0.23 2.56
C THR A 75 -15.54 0.50 1.85
N ALA A 76 -15.72 0.79 0.56
CA ALA A 76 -14.67 1.34 -0.28
C ALA A 76 -15.13 2.59 -1.03
N SER A 77 -14.16 3.39 -1.45
CA SER A 77 -14.32 4.35 -2.53
C SER A 77 -13.07 4.37 -3.39
N GLN A 78 -13.26 4.38 -4.69
CA GLN A 78 -12.19 4.29 -5.68
C GLN A 78 -12.10 5.60 -6.47
N LYS A 79 -10.91 6.19 -6.56
CA LYS A 79 -10.67 7.38 -7.38
C LYS A 79 -10.52 6.96 -8.83
N VAL A 80 -11.53 7.25 -9.65
CA VAL A 80 -11.61 6.81 -11.05
C VAL A 80 -11.06 7.84 -12.06
N SER A 81 -10.62 9.02 -11.58
CA SER A 81 -10.06 10.07 -12.44
C SER A 81 -8.70 9.72 -13.05
N GLU A 82 -7.94 8.81 -12.43
CA GLU A 82 -6.63 8.39 -12.93
C GLU A 82 -6.48 6.87 -12.90
N ASN A 83 -6.22 6.32 -14.08
CA ASN A 83 -5.77 4.94 -14.22
C ASN A 83 -4.25 4.85 -14.00
N ILE A 84 -3.85 4.13 -12.96
CA ILE A 84 -2.46 3.89 -12.60
C ILE A 84 -2.00 2.62 -13.29
N GLU A 85 -0.85 2.66 -13.96
CA GLU A 85 -0.26 1.49 -14.61
C GLU A 85 1.00 1.06 -13.85
N LEU A 86 0.99 -0.17 -13.34
CA LEU A 86 2.17 -0.86 -12.84
C LEU A 86 2.81 -1.62 -14.01
N ARG A 87 4.02 -1.20 -14.38
CA ARG A 87 4.78 -1.77 -15.50
C ARG A 87 6.26 -1.74 -15.20
N GLU A 88 7.01 -2.63 -15.85
CA GLU A 88 8.46 -2.80 -15.68
C GLU A 88 9.23 -1.47 -15.64
N GLY A 89 10.12 -1.33 -14.66
CA GLY A 89 10.97 -0.15 -14.46
C GLY A 89 10.23 1.07 -13.91
N ARG A 90 8.98 0.93 -13.46
CA ARG A 90 8.20 2.02 -12.86
C ARG A 90 8.02 1.80 -11.37
N THR A 91 8.21 2.88 -10.62
CA THR A 91 7.76 3.03 -9.24
C THR A 91 6.52 3.92 -9.20
N VAL A 92 5.50 3.49 -8.46
CA VAL A 92 4.34 4.28 -8.09
C VAL A 92 4.29 4.36 -6.58
N GLU A 93 4.09 5.56 -6.03
CA GLU A 93 3.81 5.76 -4.61
C GLU A 93 2.42 6.37 -4.47
N LEU A 94 1.57 5.70 -3.70
CA LEU A 94 0.28 6.20 -3.29
C LEU A 94 0.39 6.67 -1.85
N ARG A 95 -0.21 7.82 -1.53
CA ARG A 95 -0.20 8.39 -0.19
C ARG A 95 -1.60 8.88 0.16
N VAL A 96 -1.97 8.70 1.42
CA VAL A 96 -3.16 9.33 2.01
C VAL A 96 -2.84 9.77 3.43
N ASP A 97 -3.28 10.96 3.77
CA ASP A 97 -3.20 11.46 5.14
C ASP A 97 -4.44 10.97 5.92
N VAL A 98 -4.20 10.30 7.03
CA VAL A 98 -5.25 9.89 7.98
C VAL A 98 -5.27 10.92 9.10
N VAL A 99 -6.37 11.68 9.16
CA VAL A 99 -6.57 12.72 10.17
C VAL A 99 -6.97 12.09 11.49
N GLU A 100 -7.97 11.20 11.47
CA GLU A 100 -8.51 10.53 12.64
C GLU A 100 -8.96 9.11 12.34
N GLY A 101 -8.92 8.23 13.34
CA GLY A 101 -9.56 6.91 13.31
C GLY A 101 -10.23 6.60 14.65
N SER A 102 -11.36 5.88 14.62
CA SER A 102 -12.17 5.60 15.82
C SER A 102 -11.55 4.63 16.84
N GLY A 103 -10.40 4.03 16.52
CA GLY A 103 -9.68 3.10 17.39
C GLY A 103 -9.49 1.72 16.76
N GLU A 104 -9.26 0.72 17.60
CA GLU A 104 -9.15 -0.70 17.22
C GLU A 104 -10.38 -1.13 16.40
N ASP A 105 -10.17 -2.14 15.57
CA ASP A 105 -11.20 -2.77 14.73
C ASP A 105 -11.77 -1.86 13.61
N ALA A 106 -11.29 -0.61 13.48
CA ALA A 106 -11.59 0.30 12.39
C ALA A 106 -10.33 0.56 11.56
N PHE A 107 -10.07 -0.30 10.58
CA PHE A 107 -8.86 -0.22 9.77
C PHE A 107 -9.00 0.85 8.68
N ALA A 108 -8.01 1.73 8.64
CA ALA A 108 -7.73 2.59 7.50
C ALA A 108 -6.94 1.80 6.46
N VAL A 109 -7.44 1.74 5.22
CA VAL A 109 -6.81 0.96 4.16
C VAL A 109 -6.54 1.83 2.94
N LEU A 110 -5.28 1.86 2.53
CA LEU A 110 -4.81 2.45 1.28
C LEU A 110 -4.44 1.34 0.31
N ALA A 111 -5.09 1.29 -0.85
CA ALA A 111 -4.93 0.21 -1.81
C ALA A 111 -4.73 0.66 -3.26
N PHE A 112 -4.01 -0.16 -4.02
CA PHE A 112 -4.08 -0.25 -5.46
C PHE A 112 -4.94 -1.47 -5.84
N ILE A 113 -6.05 -1.24 -6.53
CA ILE A 113 -6.94 -2.31 -7.00
C ILE A 113 -6.87 -2.40 -8.53
N PRO A 114 -6.42 -3.54 -9.10
CA PRO A 114 -6.45 -3.78 -10.54
C PRO A 114 -7.86 -3.57 -11.12
N ASN A 115 -7.93 -3.04 -12.34
CA ASN A 115 -9.19 -2.86 -13.07
C ASN A 115 -9.33 -3.82 -14.26
N THR A 116 -8.43 -4.79 -14.36
CA THR A 116 -8.42 -5.83 -15.40
C THR A 116 -8.92 -7.16 -14.84
N GLY A 117 -9.39 -8.06 -15.72
CA GLY A 117 -9.79 -9.42 -15.31
C GLY A 117 -11.05 -9.48 -14.43
N GLY A 118 -11.87 -8.43 -14.42
CA GLY A 118 -13.06 -8.34 -13.57
C GLY A 118 -12.78 -7.86 -12.14
N ASN A 119 -11.52 -7.54 -11.82
CA ASN A 119 -11.18 -6.95 -10.53
C ASN A 119 -11.83 -5.58 -10.34
N ASN A 120 -12.28 -5.36 -9.12
CA ASN A 120 -12.97 -4.18 -8.64
C ASN A 120 -12.89 -4.17 -7.11
N PRO A 121 -13.33 -3.11 -6.40
CA PRO A 121 -13.18 -3.05 -4.96
C PRO A 121 -13.76 -4.24 -4.19
N GLY A 122 -14.80 -4.90 -4.72
CA GLY A 122 -15.45 -6.07 -4.12
C GLY A 122 -14.71 -7.40 -4.31
N THR A 123 -13.71 -7.48 -5.19
CA THR A 123 -12.86 -8.69 -5.25
C THR A 123 -11.83 -8.70 -4.13
N LEU A 124 -11.54 -7.52 -3.55
CA LEU A 124 -10.51 -7.29 -2.54
C LEU A 124 -9.12 -7.79 -2.98
N ALA A 125 -8.91 -7.97 -4.29
CA ALA A 125 -7.64 -8.39 -4.87
C ALA A 125 -6.86 -7.16 -5.31
N GLY A 126 -5.62 -7.02 -4.84
CA GLY A 126 -4.78 -5.86 -5.08
C GLY A 126 -3.79 -5.64 -3.93
N TYR A 127 -2.91 -4.66 -4.07
CA TYR A 127 -1.93 -4.37 -3.02
C TYR A 127 -2.46 -3.33 -2.06
N ALA A 128 -2.34 -3.56 -0.76
CA ALA A 128 -2.74 -2.58 0.23
C ALA A 128 -1.78 -2.50 1.41
N ILE A 129 -1.76 -1.32 2.03
CA ILE A 129 -1.41 -1.16 3.44
C ILE A 129 -2.71 -0.93 4.21
N ALA A 130 -2.92 -1.72 5.26
CA ALA A 130 -4.04 -1.57 6.18
C ALA A 130 -3.51 -1.36 7.59
N LYS A 131 -4.15 -0.47 8.35
CA LYS A 131 -3.76 -0.19 9.73
C LYS A 131 -4.93 0.18 10.62
N ASP A 132 -4.92 -0.36 11.83
CA ASP A 132 -5.61 0.18 13.01
C ASP A 132 -4.57 0.44 14.14
N PRO A 133 -4.96 0.84 15.36
CA PRO A 133 -4.00 1.11 16.44
C PRO A 133 -3.04 -0.03 16.79
N THR A 134 -3.42 -1.30 16.60
CA THR A 134 -2.65 -2.47 17.05
C THR A 134 -1.96 -3.20 15.92
N ASP A 135 -2.48 -3.12 14.70
CA ASP A 135 -2.06 -3.96 13.59
C ASP A 135 -1.63 -3.13 12.37
N VAL A 136 -0.58 -3.59 11.68
CA VAL A 136 -0.20 -3.09 10.36
C VAL A 136 -0.03 -4.26 9.38
N LEU A 137 -0.78 -4.20 8.29
CA LEU A 137 -0.80 -5.26 7.27
C LEU A 137 -0.24 -4.76 5.94
N ILE A 138 0.47 -5.63 5.22
CA ILE A 138 0.73 -5.49 3.78
C ILE A 138 0.08 -6.69 3.08
N THR A 139 -0.84 -6.42 2.16
CA THR A 139 -1.73 -7.44 1.60
C THR A 139 -1.68 -7.48 0.08
N LYS A 140 -1.94 -8.67 -0.49
CA LYS A 140 -2.33 -8.89 -1.90
C LYS A 140 -3.85 -9.08 -2.07
N GLY A 141 -4.53 -9.21 -0.94
CA GLY A 141 -5.97 -9.23 -0.80
C GLY A 141 -6.38 -9.74 0.58
N ILE A 142 -7.68 -9.92 0.80
CA ILE A 142 -8.19 -10.46 2.07
C ILE A 142 -7.63 -11.87 2.32
N GLN A 143 -7.15 -12.14 3.53
CA GLN A 143 -6.47 -13.40 3.91
C GLN A 143 -5.34 -13.77 2.95
N ARG A 144 -4.59 -12.78 2.47
CA ARG A 144 -3.42 -12.93 1.60
C ARG A 144 -2.40 -11.89 2.00
N TYR A 145 -1.80 -12.12 3.16
CA TYR A 145 -1.01 -11.11 3.84
C TYR A 145 0.46 -11.45 3.71
N PHE A 146 1.23 -10.59 3.06
CA PHE A 146 2.69 -10.69 3.10
C PHE A 146 3.20 -10.33 4.50
N VAL A 147 2.54 -9.38 5.14
CA VAL A 147 2.80 -8.94 6.51
C VAL A 147 1.49 -8.84 7.27
N ALA A 148 1.47 -9.43 8.46
CA ALA A 148 0.48 -9.18 9.50
C ALA A 148 1.24 -8.90 10.80
N ASP A 149 1.62 -7.64 11.01
CA ASP A 149 2.40 -7.23 12.19
C ASP A 149 1.44 -6.78 13.28
N ASP A 150 1.27 -7.64 14.28
CA ASP A 150 0.49 -7.47 15.51
C ASP A 150 1.41 -7.28 16.74
N SER A 151 2.70 -7.02 16.50
CA SER A 151 3.69 -6.86 17.56
C SER A 151 3.64 -5.46 18.17
N PRO A 152 4.30 -5.22 19.33
CA PRO A 152 4.39 -3.87 19.90
C PRO A 152 5.04 -2.82 19.00
N ALA A 153 5.67 -3.22 17.88
CA ALA A 153 6.17 -2.28 16.88
C ALA A 153 5.07 -1.73 15.95
N ALA A 154 3.94 -2.42 15.82
CA ALA A 154 2.74 -2.00 15.09
C ALA A 154 1.79 -1.14 15.95
N GLU A 155 1.96 -1.17 17.28
CA GLU A 155 1.31 -0.29 18.27
C GLU A 155 1.83 1.16 18.15
N ILE A 156 1.46 1.82 17.05
CA ILE A 156 1.79 3.20 16.74
C ILE A 156 0.50 4.02 16.56
N LYS A 157 0.62 5.35 16.70
CA LYS A 157 -0.53 6.26 16.60
C LYS A 157 -1.35 6.06 15.31
N GLN A 158 -2.66 6.26 15.42
CA GLN A 158 -3.62 6.14 14.30
C GLN A 158 -3.95 7.49 13.64
N ASN A 159 -3.75 8.59 14.39
CA ASN A 159 -4.16 9.92 13.97
C ASN A 159 -2.96 10.75 13.52
N ASN A 160 -3.21 11.70 12.61
CA ASN A 160 -2.19 12.56 12.01
C ASN A 160 -0.99 11.75 11.51
N ILE A 161 -1.30 10.73 10.70
CA ILE A 161 -0.32 9.90 10.01
C ILE A 161 -0.50 10.01 8.51
N THR A 162 0.52 9.62 7.75
CA THR A 162 0.38 9.33 6.33
C THR A 162 0.57 7.83 6.12
N LEU A 163 -0.40 7.19 5.48
CA LEU A 163 -0.20 5.86 4.91
C LEU A 163 0.45 6.02 3.53
N SER A 164 1.50 5.25 3.28
CA SER A 164 2.20 5.22 1.99
C SER A 164 2.33 3.78 1.49
N LEU A 165 1.93 3.56 0.24
CA LEU A 165 2.11 2.31 -0.47
C LEU A 165 2.97 2.57 -1.72
N THR A 166 4.21 2.08 -1.70
CA THR A 166 5.12 2.15 -2.85
C THR A 166 5.16 0.81 -3.55
N LEU A 167 4.95 0.82 -4.87
CA LEU A 167 4.94 -0.35 -5.76
C LEU A 167 5.97 -0.14 -6.86
N THR A 168 7.02 -0.97 -6.89
CA THR A 168 8.07 -0.93 -7.92
C THR A 168 8.06 -2.23 -8.69
N VAL A 169 7.88 -2.14 -10.01
CA VAL A 169 7.97 -3.33 -10.89
C VAL A 169 9.40 -3.50 -11.40
N GLU A 170 10.01 -4.63 -11.09
CA GLU A 170 11.37 -4.96 -11.52
C GLU A 170 11.52 -6.47 -11.78
N GLY A 171 11.99 -6.81 -12.98
CA GLY A 171 12.27 -8.20 -13.37
C GLY A 171 11.02 -9.10 -13.35
N GLY A 172 9.84 -8.52 -13.59
CA GLY A 172 8.56 -9.24 -13.47
C GLY A 172 8.07 -9.46 -12.03
N ASN A 173 8.75 -8.90 -11.02
CA ASN A 173 8.29 -8.87 -9.63
C ASN A 173 7.64 -7.52 -9.32
N VAL A 174 6.87 -7.46 -8.24
CA VAL A 174 6.45 -6.20 -7.62
C VAL A 174 7.05 -6.10 -6.21
N HIS A 175 7.94 -5.13 -6.02
CA HIS A 175 8.43 -4.76 -4.70
C HIS A 175 7.41 -3.82 -4.04
N ILE A 176 6.85 -4.26 -2.92
CA ILE A 176 5.77 -3.58 -2.21
C ILE A 176 6.35 -3.05 -0.90
N THR A 177 6.34 -1.73 -0.73
CA THR A 177 6.77 -1.09 0.52
C THR A 177 5.60 -0.36 1.15
N GLY A 178 5.18 -0.84 2.32
CA GLY A 178 4.19 -0.17 3.16
C GLY A 178 4.89 0.70 4.19
N ARG A 179 4.39 1.92 4.40
CA ARG A 179 4.88 2.86 5.41
C ARG A 179 3.75 3.53 6.17
N VAL A 180 4.00 3.75 7.45
CA VAL A 180 3.22 4.65 8.30
C VAL A 180 4.15 5.77 8.75
N LEU A 181 3.80 7.00 8.41
CA LEU A 181 4.62 8.19 8.64
C LEU A 181 3.94 9.10 9.65
N ASP A 182 4.73 9.72 10.51
CA ASP A 182 4.28 10.72 11.47
C ASP A 182 4.17 12.10 10.80
N LYS A 183 2.95 12.51 10.48
CA LYS A 183 2.68 13.78 9.79
C LYS A 183 3.06 15.00 10.64
N GLU A 184 2.92 14.90 11.96
CA GLU A 184 3.25 15.99 12.90
C GLU A 184 4.76 16.12 13.11
N ASN A 185 5.51 15.05 12.85
CA ASN A 185 6.96 15.00 12.95
C ASN A 185 7.63 14.93 11.57
N ASN A 186 7.17 15.78 10.64
CA ASN A 186 7.77 15.94 9.31
C ASN A 186 7.94 14.61 8.55
N ASP A 187 6.86 13.81 8.53
CA ASP A 187 6.78 12.50 7.89
C ASP A 187 7.85 11.50 8.39
N ALA A 188 8.23 11.57 9.66
CA ALA A 188 9.15 10.59 10.26
C ALA A 188 8.56 9.17 10.17
N VAL A 189 9.37 8.19 9.77
CA VAL A 189 8.90 6.80 9.65
C VAL A 189 8.60 6.22 11.03
N LEU A 190 7.35 5.83 11.24
CA LEU A 190 6.91 5.09 12.44
C LEU A 190 7.01 3.59 12.21
N TRP A 191 6.66 3.14 10.99
CA TRP A 191 6.70 1.74 10.60
C TRP A 191 7.01 1.62 9.10
N GLU A 192 7.83 0.64 8.74
CA GLU A 192 8.15 0.32 7.35
C GLU A 192 8.47 -1.17 7.19
N ARG A 193 7.92 -1.78 6.13
CA ARG A 193 8.33 -3.10 5.63
C ARG A 193 8.30 -3.11 4.11
N THR A 194 9.21 -3.89 3.54
CA THR A 194 9.24 -4.19 2.10
C THR A 194 9.11 -5.70 1.90
N VAL A 195 8.25 -6.09 0.99
CA VAL A 195 8.03 -7.47 0.55
C VAL A 195 8.09 -7.54 -0.97
N VAL A 196 8.18 -8.75 -1.52
CA VAL A 196 8.26 -8.98 -2.96
C VAL A 196 7.17 -9.96 -3.33
N ASP A 197 6.37 -9.57 -4.33
CA ASP A 197 5.46 -10.45 -5.05
C ASP A 197 6.17 -10.92 -6.33
N THR A 198 6.38 -12.21 -6.46
CA THR A 198 7.16 -12.86 -7.51
C THR A 198 6.24 -13.55 -8.52
N PRO A 199 6.71 -13.89 -9.74
CA PRO A 199 5.92 -14.66 -10.70
C PRO A 199 5.41 -16.04 -10.22
N GLY A 200 5.89 -16.54 -9.08
CA GLY A 200 5.46 -17.80 -8.49
C GLY A 200 4.79 -17.57 -7.13
N GLU A 201 4.31 -18.64 -6.50
CA GLU A 201 3.68 -18.54 -5.18
C GLU A 201 4.66 -18.05 -4.12
N ASP A 202 4.29 -16.98 -3.42
CA ASP A 202 5.04 -16.45 -2.28
C ASP A 202 4.51 -16.95 -0.94
N ALA A 203 5.41 -16.96 0.05
CA ALA A 203 5.04 -17.25 1.42
C ALA A 203 4.25 -16.08 2.01
N MET A 204 3.06 -16.38 2.52
CA MET A 204 2.19 -15.42 3.19
C MET A 204 2.26 -15.62 4.71
N ALA A 205 2.20 -14.51 5.46
CA ALA A 205 1.96 -14.54 6.90
C ALA A 205 0.57 -15.13 7.22
N ASP A 206 -0.40 -14.90 6.33
CA ASP A 206 -1.73 -15.52 6.40
C ASP A 206 -2.30 -15.83 5.00
N GLY A 207 -2.98 -16.98 4.91
CA GLY A 207 -3.64 -17.53 3.74
C GLY A 207 -2.74 -18.02 2.60
N THR A 208 -3.22 -17.90 1.37
CA THR A 208 -2.58 -18.50 0.17
C THR A 208 -2.47 -17.48 -0.95
N ASP A 209 -1.28 -17.39 -1.55
CA ASP A 209 -0.99 -16.50 -2.67
C ASP A 209 -1.74 -16.94 -3.94
N SER A 210 -2.93 -16.39 -4.13
CA SER A 210 -3.81 -16.75 -5.25
C SER A 210 -4.61 -15.52 -5.72
N PRO A 211 -4.41 -15.05 -6.96
CA PRO A 211 -3.45 -15.57 -7.96
C PRO A 211 -2.00 -15.40 -7.48
N ALA A 212 -1.13 -16.33 -7.89
CA ALA A 212 0.28 -16.29 -7.56
C ALA A 212 0.97 -15.15 -8.33
N GLU A 213 0.58 -14.92 -9.59
CA GLU A 213 1.25 -13.90 -10.40
C GLU A 213 1.08 -12.48 -9.82
N PRO A 214 2.11 -11.62 -9.91
CA PRO A 214 2.01 -10.25 -9.44
C PRO A 214 1.05 -9.43 -10.31
N PHE A 215 0.38 -8.46 -9.71
CA PHE A 215 -0.41 -7.47 -10.44
C PHE A 215 0.48 -6.45 -11.16
N ILE A 216 0.99 -6.81 -12.34
CA ILE A 216 1.66 -5.90 -13.28
C ILE A 216 0.64 -5.51 -14.35
N THR A 217 -0.20 -4.55 -14.00
CA THR A 217 -1.41 -4.19 -14.75
C THR A 217 -1.84 -2.76 -14.44
N THR A 218 -2.98 -2.35 -14.97
CA THR A 218 -3.65 -1.10 -14.64
C THR A 218 -4.64 -1.24 -13.49
N GLY A 219 -4.87 -0.16 -12.75
CA GLY A 219 -5.76 -0.13 -11.61
C GLY A 219 -5.94 1.26 -11.04
N TYR A 220 -6.64 1.34 -9.90
CA TYR A 220 -7.01 2.60 -9.29
C TYR A 220 -6.59 2.69 -7.84
N PHE A 221 -6.32 3.91 -7.40
CA PHE A 221 -6.22 4.28 -5.99
C PHE A 221 -7.58 4.07 -5.32
N THR A 222 -7.59 3.28 -4.25
CA THR A 222 -8.82 2.91 -3.54
C THR A 222 -8.61 3.06 -2.04
N LEU A 223 -9.55 3.73 -1.38
CA LEU A 223 -9.60 3.82 0.07
C LEU A 223 -10.65 2.83 0.57
N TYR A 224 -10.35 2.16 1.69
CA TYR A 224 -11.35 1.40 2.42
C TYR A 224 -11.35 1.75 3.90
N CYS A 225 -12.52 1.59 4.50
CA CYS A 225 -12.66 1.27 5.91
C CYS A 225 -13.02 -0.21 6.03
N TYR A 226 -12.21 -0.97 6.77
CA TYR A 226 -12.56 -2.32 7.19
C TYR A 226 -13.04 -2.29 8.64
N GLN A 227 -14.27 -2.77 8.83
CA GLN A 227 -14.82 -3.04 10.14
C GLN A 227 -14.45 -4.47 10.50
N GLN A 228 -13.59 -4.65 11.50
CA GLN A 228 -13.51 -5.90 12.22
C GLN A 228 -14.66 -5.92 13.24
N PHE A 229 -15.47 -6.98 13.25
CA PHE A 229 -16.69 -6.95 14.03
C PHE A 229 -16.42 -6.90 15.53
N ASN A 230 -16.84 -5.79 16.14
CA ASN A 230 -16.87 -5.62 17.58
C ASN A 230 -18.24 -5.08 18.04
N ALA A 231 -18.92 -5.86 18.90
CA ALA A 231 -20.25 -5.51 19.42
C ALA A 231 -20.24 -4.29 20.35
N GLY A 232 -19.08 -3.86 20.84
CA GLY A 232 -18.90 -2.67 21.67
C GLY A 232 -18.75 -1.37 20.88
N ILE A 233 -18.52 -1.44 19.57
CA ILE A 233 -18.32 -0.27 18.72
C ILE A 233 -19.65 0.18 18.13
N GLY A 234 -20.02 1.43 18.40
CA GLY A 234 -21.26 2.04 17.89
C GLY A 234 -21.10 2.72 16.53
N THR A 235 -19.88 3.00 16.09
CA THR A 235 -19.56 3.64 14.82
C THR A 235 -18.10 3.34 14.46
N TYR A 236 -17.86 2.99 13.21
CA TYR A 236 -16.51 2.80 12.66
C TYR A 236 -16.20 4.04 11.81
N ARG A 237 -15.17 4.79 12.23
CA ARG A 237 -14.83 6.06 11.62
C ARG A 237 -13.36 6.11 11.23
N VAL A 238 -13.10 6.51 10.00
CA VAL A 238 -11.76 6.73 9.40
C VAL A 238 -11.83 7.89 8.43
#